data_AF-A0AAV2PQ02-F1
#
_entry.id   AF-A0AAV2PQ02-F1
#
_cell.length_a   1.000
_cell.length_b   1.000
_cell.length_c   1.000
_cell.angle_alpha   90.00
_cell.angle_beta   90.00
_cell.angle_gamma   90.00
#
_symmetry.space_group_name_H-M   'P 1'
#
loop_
_entity.id
_entity.type
_entity.pdbx_description
1 polymer ?
#
loop_
_entity_poly.entity_id
_entity_poly.type
_entity_poly.pdbx_seq_one_letter_code
_entity_poly.pdbx_strand_id
1 'polypeptide(L)'
;MKFLICATIYLLNLCVISLSIECYVCNSYVDEACNDPFNSNSTTVVEYFLMDCNNTDIWGVDPLCRKVQTYVWNYAKGAHTDMARVQRECGYKRRTGSAEYVKREEDYQIYVTQCDTDGCNSAPQASASSKTALLLVPLFTYRYARF
;
A
#
# COMPACT_ATOMS: atom_id res chain seq x y z
N MET A 1 19.26 -13.32 40.25
CA MET A 1 18.02 -13.41 39.46
C MET A 1 17.50 -12.05 38.98
N LYS A 2 17.27 -11.06 39.86
CA LYS A 2 16.76 -9.73 39.44
C LYS A 2 17.65 -8.99 38.43
N PHE A 3 18.98 -9.04 38.59
CA PHE A 3 19.94 -8.45 37.65
C PHE A 3 19.95 -9.11 36.26
N LEU A 4 19.75 -10.43 36.18
CA LEU A 4 19.65 -11.16 34.91
C LEU A 4 18.38 -10.78 34.15
N ILE A 5 17.26 -10.61 34.87
CA ILE A 5 15.97 -10.19 34.30
C ILE A 5 16.05 -8.76 33.75
N CYS A 6 16.68 -7.82 34.49
CA CYS A 6 16.88 -6.45 34.02
C CYS A 6 17.80 -6.38 32.78
N ALA A 7 18.87 -7.18 32.73
CA ALA A 7 19.78 -7.24 31.59
C ALA A 7 19.09 -7.80 30.33
N THR A 8 18.24 -8.82 30.47
CA THR A 8 17.45 -9.35 29.35
C THR A 8 16.42 -8.36 28.82
N ILE A 9 15.76 -7.59 29.69
CA ILE A 9 14.81 -6.54 29.28
C ILE A 9 15.54 -5.40 28.55
N TYR A 10 16.75 -5.04 29.00
CA TYR A 10 17.56 -4.01 28.34
C TYR A 10 18.05 -4.47 26.94
N LEU A 11 18.48 -5.73 26.81
CA LEU A 11 18.90 -6.31 25.52
C LEU A 11 17.75 -6.47 24.51
N LEU A 12 16.52 -6.78 24.97
CA LEU A 12 15.33 -6.83 24.10
C LEU A 12 14.93 -5.44 23.56
N ASN A 13 15.19 -4.37 24.31
CA ASN A 13 14.93 -2.99 23.84
C ASN A 13 15.96 -2.48 22.81
N LEU A 14 17.12 -3.13 22.68
CA LEU A 14 18.13 -2.78 21.67
C LEU A 14 17.83 -3.36 20.28
N CYS A 15 16.84 -4.25 20.17
CA CYS A 15 16.44 -4.87 18.91
C CYS A 15 15.16 -4.25 18.36
N VAL A 16 15.16 -2.92 18.17
CA VAL A 16 14.13 -2.27 17.35
C VAL A 16 14.57 -2.44 15.90
N ILE A 17 14.22 -3.58 15.31
CA ILE A 17 14.43 -3.80 13.88
C ILE A 17 13.42 -2.90 13.18
N SER A 18 13.87 -1.81 12.56
CA SER A 18 13.02 -1.06 11.62
C SER A 18 12.85 -1.94 10.40
N LEU A 19 11.79 -2.74 10.38
CA LEU A 19 11.40 -3.48 9.18
C LEU A 19 10.93 -2.46 8.15
N SER A 20 11.71 -2.33 7.07
CA SER A 20 11.29 -1.59 5.89
C SER A 20 10.14 -2.33 5.22
N ILE A 21 9.22 -1.58 4.62
CA ILE A 21 8.08 -2.11 3.85
C ILE A 21 8.53 -2.45 2.43
N GLU A 22 7.95 -3.49 1.84
CA GLU A 22 8.13 -3.80 0.42
C GLU A 22 6.95 -3.29 -0.41
N CYS A 23 7.22 -2.62 -1.53
CA CYS A 23 6.19 -2.08 -2.41
C CYS A 23 6.44 -2.46 -3.85
N TYR A 24 5.37 -2.60 -4.64
CA TYR A 24 5.54 -2.69 -6.08
C TYR A 24 6.04 -1.35 -6.63
N VAL A 25 7.08 -1.36 -7.45
CA VAL A 25 7.69 -0.18 -8.09
C VAL A 25 7.73 -0.41 -9.59
N CYS A 26 6.78 0.20 -10.31
CA CYS A 26 6.61 -0.03 -11.75
C CYS A 26 5.83 1.09 -12.43
N ASN A 27 5.83 1.06 -13.77
CA ASN A 27 5.09 2.02 -14.58
C ASN A 27 4.46 1.39 -15.82
N SER A 28 3.13 1.47 -15.97
CA SER A 28 2.40 0.83 -17.09
C SER A 28 2.70 1.42 -18.46
N TYR A 29 3.33 2.60 -18.52
CA TYR A 29 3.85 3.16 -19.76
C TYR A 29 5.07 2.41 -20.29
N VAL A 30 5.91 1.88 -19.38
CA VAL A 30 7.15 1.19 -19.72
C VAL A 30 6.93 -0.32 -19.78
N ASP A 31 6.12 -0.86 -18.87
CA ASP A 31 5.85 -2.28 -18.76
C ASP A 31 4.35 -2.54 -18.53
N GLU A 32 3.71 -3.19 -19.50
CA GLU A 32 2.27 -3.48 -19.48
C GLU A 32 1.86 -4.37 -18.29
N ALA A 33 2.76 -5.19 -17.73
CA ALA A 33 2.48 -6.00 -16.55
C ALA A 33 2.21 -5.15 -15.30
N CYS A 34 2.60 -3.86 -15.32
CA CYS A 34 2.23 -2.89 -14.30
C CYS A 34 0.80 -2.34 -14.47
N ASN A 35 0.07 -2.65 -15.53
CA ASN A 35 -1.30 -2.15 -15.65
C ASN A 35 -2.27 -2.92 -14.73
N ASP A 36 -3.50 -2.42 -14.60
CA ASP A 36 -4.59 -3.19 -14.00
C ASP A 36 -5.34 -3.99 -15.08
N PRO A 37 -5.80 -5.22 -14.78
CA PRO A 37 -5.68 -5.94 -13.51
C PRO A 37 -4.24 -6.40 -13.23
N PHE A 38 -3.77 -6.14 -12.00
CA PHE A 38 -2.40 -6.44 -11.59
C PHE A 38 -2.30 -7.83 -10.96
N ASN A 39 -1.39 -8.67 -11.46
CA ASN A 39 -1.24 -10.04 -10.98
C ASN A 39 -0.14 -10.16 -9.92
N SER A 40 -0.45 -9.78 -8.68
CA SER A 40 0.46 -9.90 -7.53
C SER A 40 0.78 -11.33 -7.10
N ASN A 41 0.11 -12.34 -7.68
CA ASN A 41 0.41 -13.75 -7.43
C ASN A 41 1.44 -14.33 -8.44
N SER A 42 1.79 -13.57 -9.48
CA SER A 42 2.79 -14.00 -10.46
C SER A 42 4.19 -13.85 -9.88
N THR A 43 4.94 -14.96 -9.82
CA THR A 43 6.34 -14.96 -9.34
C THR A 43 7.19 -13.96 -10.11
N THR A 44 7.02 -13.87 -11.44
CA THR A 44 7.76 -12.92 -12.28
C THR A 44 7.45 -11.46 -11.92
N VAL A 45 6.18 -11.16 -11.64
CA VAL A 45 5.75 -9.79 -11.24
C VAL A 45 6.33 -9.45 -9.87
N VAL A 46 6.28 -10.39 -8.92
CA VAL A 46 6.85 -10.21 -7.58
C VAL A 46 8.35 -9.99 -7.67
N GLU A 47 9.09 -10.87 -8.33
CA GLU A 47 10.55 -10.77 -8.46
C GLU A 47 11.01 -9.50 -9.15
N TYR A 48 10.26 -9.00 -10.14
CA TYR A 48 10.69 -7.88 -10.96
C TYR A 48 10.21 -6.51 -10.43
N PHE A 49 9.08 -6.45 -9.73
CA PHE A 49 8.50 -5.17 -9.29
C PHE A 49 8.44 -5.00 -7.78
N LEU A 50 8.47 -6.05 -6.96
CA LEU A 50 8.44 -5.89 -5.50
C LEU A 50 9.84 -5.47 -5.02
N MET A 51 9.90 -4.29 -4.40
CA MET A 51 11.16 -3.68 -3.97
C MET A 51 11.05 -3.23 -2.51
N ASP A 52 12.11 -3.42 -1.75
CA ASP A 52 12.24 -2.91 -0.40
C ASP A 52 12.39 -1.37 -0.41
N CYS A 53 11.63 -0.68 0.45
CA CYS A 53 11.61 0.78 0.54
C CYS A 53 12.62 1.39 1.56
N ASN A 54 13.75 0.74 1.85
CA ASN A 54 14.73 1.04 2.92
C ASN A 54 15.44 2.41 2.88
N ASN A 55 14.90 3.40 2.16
CA ASN A 55 15.50 4.74 2.07
C ASN A 55 15.05 5.69 3.19
N THR A 56 14.63 5.17 4.35
CA THR A 56 14.35 5.96 5.56
C THR A 56 15.52 6.88 5.91
N ASP A 57 16.75 6.45 5.64
CA ASP A 57 17.99 7.20 5.90
C ASP A 57 18.11 8.52 5.13
N ILE A 58 17.46 8.66 3.97
CA ILE A 58 17.59 9.86 3.12
C ILE A 58 16.59 10.94 3.52
N TRP A 59 15.41 10.55 4.02
CA TRP A 59 14.27 11.45 4.20
C TRP A 59 13.79 11.57 5.64
N GLY A 60 14.25 10.71 6.57
CA GLY A 60 13.86 10.73 7.98
C GLY A 60 12.36 10.47 8.21
N VAL A 61 11.72 9.73 7.30
CA VAL A 61 10.28 9.48 7.28
C VAL A 61 10.00 8.03 6.93
N ASP A 62 8.98 7.46 7.58
CA ASP A 62 8.56 6.08 7.34
C ASP A 62 8.02 5.94 5.91
N PRO A 63 8.50 4.95 5.13
CA PRO A 63 8.03 4.69 3.80
C PRO A 63 6.58 4.20 3.81
N LEU A 64 5.91 4.38 2.68
CA LEU A 64 4.57 3.85 2.41
C LEU A 64 4.50 3.39 0.96
N CYS A 65 3.61 2.46 0.62
CA CYS A 65 3.35 2.17 -0.78
C CYS A 65 2.37 3.18 -1.36
N ARG A 66 2.62 3.61 -2.60
CA ARG A 66 1.71 4.48 -3.35
C ARG A 66 1.36 3.84 -4.68
N LYS A 67 0.09 3.99 -5.07
CA LYS A 67 -0.42 3.74 -6.42
C LYS A 67 -1.01 5.02 -6.97
N VAL A 68 -0.66 5.33 -8.21
CA VAL A 68 -1.10 6.52 -8.94
C VAL A 68 -1.72 6.06 -10.25
N GLN A 69 -2.96 6.45 -10.48
CA GLN A 69 -3.67 6.23 -11.75
C GLN A 69 -3.96 7.57 -12.39
N THR A 70 -3.46 7.79 -13.60
CA THR A 70 -3.64 9.04 -14.33
C THR A 70 -4.52 8.80 -15.55
N TYR A 71 -5.57 9.60 -15.66
CA TYR A 71 -6.48 9.62 -16.81
C TYR A 71 -6.35 10.97 -17.50
N VAL A 72 -5.93 10.98 -18.77
CA VAL A 72 -5.79 12.19 -19.58
C VAL A 72 -7.03 12.37 -20.44
N TRP A 73 -7.54 13.59 -20.53
CA TRP A 73 -8.68 13.95 -21.37
C TRP A 73 -8.32 13.88 -22.85
N ASN A 74 -9.16 13.24 -23.66
CA ASN A 74 -9.06 13.26 -25.10
C ASN A 74 -10.05 14.27 -25.68
N TYR A 75 -9.57 15.45 -26.05
CA TYR A 75 -10.40 16.49 -26.65
C TYR A 75 -11.10 16.04 -27.95
N ALA A 76 -10.45 15.20 -28.76
CA ALA A 76 -11.05 14.71 -30.00
C ALA A 76 -12.20 13.73 -29.77
N LYS A 77 -12.20 13.01 -28.63
CA LYS A 77 -13.25 12.05 -28.26
C LYS A 77 -14.28 12.62 -27.27
N GLY A 78 -14.04 13.80 -26.69
CA GLY A 78 -14.91 14.38 -25.67
C GLY A 78 -15.03 13.52 -24.39
N ALA A 79 -14.02 12.70 -24.10
CA ALA A 79 -13.99 11.78 -22.98
C ALA A 79 -12.54 11.55 -22.52
N HIS A 80 -12.35 10.98 -21.32
CA HIS A 80 -11.04 10.48 -20.91
C HIS A 80 -10.54 9.44 -21.93
N THR A 81 -9.25 9.52 -22.26
CA THR A 81 -8.57 8.48 -23.04
C THR A 81 -8.65 7.13 -22.30
N ASP A 82 -8.59 6.04 -23.07
CA ASP A 82 -8.28 4.70 -22.54
C ASP A 82 -6.83 4.62 -22.01
N MET A 83 -6.04 5.69 -22.17
CA MET A 83 -4.65 5.80 -21.71
C MET A 83 -4.62 6.11 -20.21
N ALA A 84 -5.12 5.16 -19.43
CA ALA A 84 -4.88 5.12 -17.99
C ALA A 84 -3.42 4.69 -17.76
N ARG A 85 -2.61 5.57 -17.17
CA ARG A 85 -1.27 5.21 -16.72
C ARG A 85 -1.32 4.83 -15.25
N VAL A 86 -0.85 3.62 -14.94
CA VAL A 86 -0.67 3.13 -13.57
C VAL A 86 0.80 3.25 -13.20
N GLN A 87 1.08 3.90 -12.09
CA GLN A 87 2.41 3.97 -11.49
C GLN A 87 2.33 3.49 -10.04
N ARG A 88 3.27 2.64 -9.67
CA ARG A 88 3.44 2.13 -8.30
C ARG A 88 4.82 2.52 -7.81
N GLU A 89 4.93 2.98 -6.56
CA GLU A 89 6.18 3.49 -6.00
C GLU A 89 6.24 3.37 -4.47
N CYS A 90 7.45 3.37 -3.93
CA CYS A 90 7.72 3.75 -2.55
C CYS A 90 7.47 5.26 -2.40
N GLY A 91 6.65 5.64 -1.42
CA GLY A 91 6.34 7.02 -1.07
C GLY A 91 6.98 7.42 0.25
N TYR A 92 7.44 8.68 0.32
CA TYR A 92 8.11 9.25 1.51
C TYR A 92 7.40 10.49 2.06
N LYS A 93 6.24 10.83 1.49
CA LYS A 93 5.42 11.96 1.97
C LYS A 93 3.97 11.53 2.01
N ARG A 94 3.47 11.29 3.22
CA ARG A 94 2.07 10.97 3.43
C ARG A 94 1.20 12.21 3.27
N ARG A 95 0.14 12.10 2.48
CA ARG A 95 -0.94 13.11 2.53
C ARG A 95 -1.77 12.87 3.79
N THR A 96 -1.91 13.90 4.61
CA THR A 96 -2.75 13.88 5.81
C THR A 96 -4.23 13.92 5.42
N GLY A 97 -5.09 13.33 6.25
CA GLY A 97 -6.55 13.39 6.11
C GLY A 97 -7.19 12.26 5.30
N SER A 98 -6.53 11.72 4.27
CA SER A 98 -7.03 10.54 3.53
C SER A 98 -5.91 9.72 2.89
N ALA A 99 -6.05 8.39 2.95
CA ALA A 99 -5.22 7.43 2.23
C ALA A 99 -5.45 7.53 0.71
N GLU A 100 -6.67 7.84 0.30
CA GLU A 100 -7.10 7.96 -1.09
C GLU A 100 -7.52 9.39 -1.41
N TYR A 101 -7.06 9.92 -2.54
CA TYR A 101 -7.44 11.26 -2.98
C TYR A 101 -7.31 11.42 -4.49
N VAL A 102 -8.04 12.40 -5.02
CA VAL A 102 -8.03 12.73 -6.44
C VAL A 102 -7.50 14.14 -6.62
N LYS A 103 -6.55 14.33 -7.53
CA LYS A 103 -6.18 15.64 -8.08
C LYS A 103 -6.90 15.79 -9.41
N ARG A 104 -7.59 16.91 -9.61
CA ARG A 104 -8.33 17.18 -10.84
C ARG A 104 -7.81 18.49 -11.42
N GLU A 105 -7.44 18.43 -12.69
CA GLU A 105 -7.20 19.58 -13.55
C GLU A 105 -8.08 19.42 -14.80
N GLU A 106 -8.13 20.43 -15.66
CA GLU A 106 -8.94 20.41 -16.88
C GLU A 106 -8.59 19.22 -17.79
N ASP A 107 -7.30 18.98 -17.98
CA ASP A 107 -6.79 17.99 -18.93
C ASP A 107 -6.58 16.60 -18.35
N TYR A 108 -6.59 16.45 -17.02
CA TYR A 108 -6.25 15.19 -16.39
C TYR A 108 -6.84 15.02 -14.99
N GLN A 109 -7.09 13.77 -14.64
CA GLN A 109 -7.43 13.35 -13.29
C GLN A 109 -6.41 12.33 -12.80
N ILE A 110 -5.91 12.54 -11.59
CA ILE A 110 -4.94 11.66 -10.95
C ILE A 110 -5.55 11.13 -9.67
N TYR A 111 -5.78 9.83 -9.62
CA TYR A 111 -6.25 9.12 -8.45
C TYR A 111 -5.05 8.51 -7.73
N VAL A 112 -4.91 8.79 -6.45
CA VAL A 112 -3.78 8.34 -5.64
C VAL A 112 -4.28 7.55 -4.43
N THR A 113 -3.69 6.38 -4.21
CA THR A 113 -3.88 5.54 -3.02
C THR A 113 -2.56 5.38 -2.28
N GLN A 114 -2.58 5.44 -0.95
CA GLN A 114 -1.43 5.28 -0.06
C GLN A 114 -1.74 4.23 1.01
N CYS A 115 -0.81 3.34 1.29
CA CYS A 115 -0.97 2.26 2.26
C CYS A 115 0.38 1.86 2.89
N ASP A 116 0.35 1.12 3.99
CA ASP A 116 1.46 0.91 4.93
C ASP A 116 1.73 -0.58 5.24
N THR A 117 1.27 -1.49 4.36
CA THR A 117 1.58 -2.92 4.44
C THR A 117 2.24 -3.44 3.17
N ASP A 118 3.03 -4.50 3.27
CA ASP A 118 3.80 -5.03 2.13
C ASP A 118 2.91 -5.32 0.92
N GLY A 119 3.34 -4.87 -0.25
CA GLY A 119 2.68 -5.10 -1.54
C GLY A 119 1.26 -4.52 -1.64
N CYS A 120 0.82 -3.66 -0.71
CA CYS A 120 -0.56 -3.18 -0.64
C CYS A 120 -0.99 -2.34 -1.86
N ASN A 121 -0.03 -1.76 -2.60
CA ASN A 121 -0.28 -1.02 -3.84
C ASN A 121 -0.54 -1.92 -5.06
N SER A 122 -0.68 -3.24 -4.87
CA SER A 122 -1.14 -4.18 -5.90
C SER A 122 -2.62 -4.02 -6.26
N ALA A 123 -3.45 -3.65 -5.28
CA ALA A 123 -4.91 -3.67 -5.43
C ALA A 123 -5.40 -2.73 -6.55
N PRO A 124 -6.43 -3.12 -7.33
CA PRO A 124 -7.17 -2.18 -8.17
C PRO A 124 -7.81 -1.12 -7.28
N GLN A 125 -7.93 0.12 -7.76
CA GLN A 125 -8.68 1.13 -7.00
C GLN A 125 -10.12 0.66 -6.87
N ALA A 126 -10.55 0.39 -5.64
CA ALA A 126 -11.95 0.21 -5.35
C ALA A 126 -12.63 1.58 -5.53
N SER A 127 -13.42 1.75 -6.57
CA SER A 127 -14.37 2.86 -6.66
C SER A 127 -15.17 2.88 -5.35
N ALA A 128 -15.03 3.97 -4.59
CA ALA A 128 -15.47 4.13 -3.21
C ALA A 128 -16.82 3.44 -2.89
N SER A 129 -16.78 2.19 -2.40
CA SER A 129 -17.68 1.59 -1.41
C SER A 129 -17.35 0.11 -1.26
N SER A 130 -16.52 -0.25 -0.29
CA SER A 130 -16.68 -1.55 0.37
C SER A 130 -15.99 -1.52 1.73
N LYS A 131 -16.71 -1.01 2.73
CA LYS A 131 -16.44 -1.40 4.12
C LYS A 131 -17.31 -2.61 4.43
N THR A 132 -16.97 -3.78 3.91
CA THR A 132 -17.47 -5.04 4.49
C THR A 132 -16.46 -5.52 5.52
N ALA A 133 -16.57 -4.99 6.73
CA ALA A 133 -15.98 -5.64 7.89
C ALA A 133 -16.83 -6.89 8.20
N LEU A 134 -16.39 -8.07 7.74
CA LEU A 134 -16.94 -9.32 8.25
C LEU A 134 -16.45 -9.50 9.70
N LEU A 135 -17.25 -9.02 10.66
CA LEU A 135 -17.10 -9.39 12.06
C LEU A 135 -17.61 -10.83 12.24
N LEU A 136 -16.73 -11.81 12.07
CA LEU A 136 -16.98 -13.15 12.58
C LEU A 136 -16.65 -13.15 14.07
N VAL A 137 -17.65 -12.87 14.90
CA VAL A 137 -17.58 -13.12 16.34
C VAL A 137 -17.79 -14.63 16.56
N PRO A 138 -16.83 -15.37 17.14
CA PRO A 138 -17.09 -16.75 17.52
C PRO A 138 -18.04 -16.77 18.73
N LEU A 139 -19.27 -17.24 18.52
CA LEU A 139 -20.22 -17.60 19.57
C LEU A 139 -19.73 -18.86 20.31
N PHE A 140 -18.69 -18.75 21.13
CA PHE A 140 -18.18 -19.86 21.94
C PHE A 140 -17.87 -19.48 23.38
N THR A 141 -18.74 -18.72 24.06
CA THR A 141 -18.69 -18.59 25.52
C THR A 141 -20.06 -18.45 26.19
N TYR A 142 -21.07 -19.24 25.81
CA TYR A 142 -22.35 -19.30 26.55
C TYR A 142 -22.67 -20.65 27.19
N ARG A 143 -21.71 -21.58 27.32
CA ARG A 143 -21.96 -22.88 27.98
C ARG A 143 -21.07 -23.25 29.16
N TYR A 144 -20.27 -22.33 29.69
CA TYR A 144 -19.52 -22.57 30.93
C TYR A 144 -19.88 -21.57 32.01
N ALA A 145 -21.14 -21.58 32.43
CA ALA A 145 -21.51 -21.04 33.73
C ALA A 145 -22.74 -21.81 34.26
N ARG A 146 -22.53 -22.49 35.39
CA ARG A 146 -23.50 -23.18 36.28
C ARG A 146 -23.66 -24.70 36.06
N PHE A 147 -22.74 -25.45 36.67
CA PHE A 147 -23.09 -26.42 37.71
C PHE A 147 -22.39 -26.00 39.00
#